data_AF-A0A240E6H7-F1
#
_entry.id   AF-A0A240E6H7-F1
#
_cell.length_a   1.000
_cell.length_b   1.000
_cell.length_c   1.000
_cell.angle_alpha   90.00
_cell.angle_beta   90.00
_cell.angle_gamma   90.00
#
_symmetry.space_group_name_H-M   'P 1'
#
loop_
_entity.id
_entity.type
_entity.pdbx_description
1 polymer ?
#
loop_
_entity_poly.entity_id
_entity_poly.type
_entity_poly.pdbx_seq_one_letter_code
_entity_poly.pdbx_strand_id
1 'polypeptide(L)'
;MKNVQNVAPVNQTELLSGLSQLKSRRNRMRTYMVLSVTMIIMSLVALFFNQQLIYSFYDISPAVQQLHVPVTAYDVQRRIGDNPDIFGNLLSWVLWLGLKFSCALIGASLFIYYAKKITWFRQKIKGFVKHILAWLISSILIWIGLSWVQSEIIPKDRQEARYQEVVEYDNNIQQSRIYRYIAASQLSEPVQDYLLVQTALLHRPIDKNVALAYSTRLIQEENRHQNFAEYGFKPEQLWAIQQQIYGKAITPQAKTVQAKVDQANKISHYSQMILSVFLISFAVFALLFYILNRQFNQRIHRIDQQLDKISE
;
A
#
# COMPACT_ATOMS: atom_id res chain seq x y z
N MET A 1 -11.84 26.30 -68.14
CA MET A 1 -11.83 27.38 -67.14
C MET A 1 -13.24 27.57 -66.61
N LYS A 2 -13.55 27.06 -65.42
CA LYS A 2 -14.79 27.34 -64.68
C LYS A 2 -14.49 27.29 -63.18
N ASN A 3 -14.63 28.45 -62.55
CA ASN A 3 -14.85 28.75 -61.13
C ASN A 3 -13.91 28.11 -60.09
N VAL A 4 -12.74 28.71 -59.93
CA VAL A 4 -12.10 28.88 -58.61
C VAL A 4 -12.83 30.03 -57.92
N GLN A 5 -14.00 29.77 -57.35
CA GLN A 5 -14.74 30.72 -56.52
C GLN A 5 -14.41 30.45 -55.06
N ASN A 6 -13.54 31.31 -54.51
CA ASN A 6 -13.51 31.80 -53.13
C ASN A 6 -14.28 30.93 -52.11
N VAL A 7 -13.61 29.93 -51.52
CA VAL A 7 -14.03 29.40 -50.23
C VAL A 7 -13.80 30.52 -49.21
N ALA A 8 -14.88 31.16 -48.77
CA ALA A 8 -14.88 32.41 -48.01
C ALA A 8 -14.03 32.32 -46.72
N PRO A 9 -13.36 33.42 -46.31
CA PRO A 9 -12.57 33.49 -45.08
C PRO A 9 -13.37 33.20 -43.80
N VAL A 10 -14.71 33.32 -43.86
CA VAL A 10 -15.66 32.94 -42.80
C VAL A 10 -15.60 31.45 -42.49
N ASN A 11 -15.43 30.58 -43.49
CA ASN A 11 -15.29 29.14 -43.27
C ASN A 11 -13.96 28.79 -42.59
N GLN A 12 -12.89 29.53 -42.87
CA GLN A 12 -11.57 29.28 -42.25
C GLN A 12 -11.53 29.68 -40.77
N THR A 13 -12.12 30.83 -40.41
CA THR A 13 -12.20 31.27 -39.00
C THR A 13 -13.12 30.40 -38.16
N GLU A 14 -14.24 29.92 -38.71
CA GLU A 14 -15.12 28.93 -38.05
C GLU A 14 -14.43 27.56 -37.89
N LEU A 15 -13.67 27.10 -38.89
CA LEU A 15 -12.90 25.86 -38.80
C LEU A 15 -11.78 25.94 -37.75
N LEU A 16 -11.03 27.04 -37.69
CA LEU A 16 -9.95 27.25 -36.72
C LEU A 16 -10.49 27.38 -35.28
N SER A 17 -11.58 28.12 -35.08
CA SER A 17 -12.23 28.24 -33.78
C SER A 17 -12.82 26.89 -33.32
N GLY A 18 -13.46 26.13 -34.21
CA GLY A 18 -13.93 24.76 -33.94
C GLY A 18 -12.80 23.79 -33.59
N LEU A 19 -11.67 23.85 -34.31
CA LEU A 19 -10.48 23.04 -34.05
C LEU A 19 -9.86 23.36 -32.67
N SER A 20 -9.79 24.63 -32.29
CA SER A 20 -9.28 25.06 -30.99
C SER A 20 -10.15 24.55 -29.84
N GLN A 21 -11.48 24.59 -29.99
CA GLN A 21 -12.43 24.04 -29.01
C GLN A 21 -12.32 22.51 -28.90
N LEU A 22 -12.17 21.82 -30.03
CA LEU A 22 -11.93 20.36 -30.06
C LEU A 22 -10.62 19.98 -29.36
N LYS A 23 -9.53 20.73 -29.59
CA LYS A 23 -8.24 20.53 -28.89
C LYS A 23 -8.37 20.77 -27.38
N SER A 24 -9.14 21.78 -26.96
CA SER A 24 -9.44 22.06 -25.54
C SER A 24 -10.26 20.94 -24.87
N ARG A 25 -11.32 20.45 -25.54
CA ARG A 25 -12.13 19.32 -25.04
C ARG A 25 -11.30 18.04 -24.93
N ARG A 26 -10.43 17.76 -25.90
CA ARG A 26 -9.49 16.63 -25.84
C ARG A 26 -8.57 16.72 -24.63
N ASN A 27 -7.98 17.89 -24.36
CA ASN A 27 -7.09 18.05 -23.21
C ASN A 27 -7.83 17.82 -21.88
N ARG A 28 -9.08 18.31 -21.75
CA ARG A 28 -9.92 18.01 -20.57
C ARG A 28 -10.19 16.51 -20.41
N MET A 29 -10.53 15.81 -21.49
CA MET A 29 -10.73 14.35 -21.46
C MET A 29 -9.45 13.60 -21.07
N ARG A 30 -8.29 14.05 -21.55
CA ARG A 30 -6.99 13.48 -21.13
C ARG A 30 -6.74 13.68 -19.64
N THR A 31 -7.06 14.85 -19.08
CA THR A 31 -6.95 15.10 -17.64
C THR A 31 -7.88 14.18 -16.84
N TYR A 32 -9.14 14.03 -17.25
CA TYR A 32 -10.07 13.12 -16.57
C TYR A 32 -9.65 11.65 -16.68
N MET A 33 -9.11 11.23 -17.83
CA MET A 33 -8.54 9.89 -17.99
C MET A 33 -7.39 9.65 -17.00
N VAL A 34 -6.44 10.59 -16.88
CA VAL A 34 -5.33 10.49 -15.93
C VAL A 34 -5.83 10.45 -14.49
N LEU A 35 -6.83 11.27 -14.15
CA LEU A 35 -7.44 11.27 -12.83
C LEU A 35 -8.11 9.91 -12.51
N SER A 36 -8.88 9.35 -13.44
CA SER A 36 -9.50 8.03 -13.27
C SER A 36 -8.47 6.93 -13.08
N VAL A 37 -7.38 6.92 -13.87
CA VAL A 37 -6.29 5.94 -13.69
C VAL A 37 -5.62 6.09 -12.32
N THR A 38 -5.42 7.32 -11.86
CA THR A 38 -4.85 7.58 -10.53
C THR A 38 -5.77 7.06 -9.42
N MET A 39 -7.10 7.27 -9.54
CA MET A 39 -8.08 6.74 -8.61
C MET A 39 -8.11 5.21 -8.61
N ILE A 40 -8.00 4.54 -9.76
CA ILE A 40 -7.89 3.07 -9.83
C ILE A 40 -6.69 2.58 -9.02
N ILE A 41 -5.53 3.22 -9.18
CA ILE A 41 -4.30 2.84 -8.47
C ILE A 41 -4.48 3.04 -6.96
N MET A 42 -5.06 4.17 -6.53
CA MET A 42 -5.35 4.41 -5.12
C MET A 42 -6.35 3.38 -4.56
N SER A 43 -7.41 3.03 -5.31
CA SER A 43 -8.35 1.98 -4.91
C SER A 43 -7.70 0.61 -4.81
N LEU A 44 -6.76 0.27 -5.70
CA LEU A 44 -6.00 -0.98 -5.63
C LEU A 44 -5.13 -1.05 -4.37
N VAL A 45 -4.41 0.03 -4.05
CA VAL A 45 -3.61 0.11 -2.83
C VAL A 45 -4.52 0.00 -1.59
N ALA A 46 -5.63 0.75 -1.56
CA ALA A 46 -6.59 0.68 -0.47
C ALA A 46 -7.19 -0.72 -0.30
N LEU A 47 -7.52 -1.41 -1.39
CA LEU A 47 -8.02 -2.80 -1.36
C LEU A 47 -6.99 -3.77 -0.80
N PHE A 48 -5.72 -3.63 -1.19
CA PHE A 48 -4.64 -4.50 -0.72
C PHE A 48 -4.44 -4.39 0.80
N PHE A 49 -4.48 -3.17 1.34
CA PHE A 49 -4.28 -2.92 2.77
C PHE A 49 -5.57 -2.86 3.60
N ASN A 50 -6.75 -3.01 2.98
CA ASN A 50 -8.06 -2.77 3.60
C ASN A 50 -8.24 -3.52 4.93
N GLN A 51 -7.94 -4.81 4.94
CA GLN A 51 -8.07 -5.64 6.13
C GLN A 51 -7.09 -5.19 7.21
N GLN A 52 -5.80 -5.01 6.87
CA GLN A 52 -4.77 -4.62 7.84
C GLN A 52 -5.07 -3.26 8.49
N LEU A 53 -5.53 -2.29 7.71
CA LEU A 53 -5.91 -0.97 8.23
C LEU A 53 -7.07 -1.05 9.22
N ILE A 54 -8.15 -1.75 8.86
CA ILE A 54 -9.34 -1.88 9.70
C ILE A 54 -9.01 -2.64 10.99
N TYR A 55 -8.26 -3.72 10.88
CA TYR A 55 -7.82 -4.50 12.03
C TYR A 55 -6.96 -3.67 12.99
N SER A 56 -6.05 -2.86 12.45
CA SER A 56 -5.22 -1.97 13.26
C SER A 56 -6.02 -0.88 13.98
N PHE A 57 -7.14 -0.39 13.41
CA PHE A 57 -8.03 0.53 14.12
C PHE A 57 -8.66 -0.08 15.38
N TYR A 58 -8.81 -1.41 15.42
CA TYR A 58 -9.34 -2.13 16.57
C TYR A 58 -8.24 -2.69 17.48
N ASP A 59 -6.96 -2.40 17.21
CA ASP A 59 -5.78 -2.98 17.87
C ASP A 59 -5.76 -4.53 17.81
N ILE A 60 -6.32 -5.10 16.74
CA ILE A 60 -6.39 -6.55 16.52
C ILE A 60 -5.52 -6.89 15.32
N SER A 61 -4.83 -8.02 15.35
CA SER A 61 -4.11 -8.54 14.19
C SER A 61 -4.43 -10.01 13.96
N PRO A 62 -4.74 -10.45 12.72
CA PRO A 62 -5.07 -11.84 12.42
C PRO A 62 -3.86 -12.80 12.54
N ALA A 63 -2.65 -12.25 12.64
CA ALA A 63 -1.42 -13.00 12.83
C ALA A 63 -0.55 -12.30 13.88
N VAL A 64 0.33 -13.06 14.52
CA VAL A 64 1.34 -12.47 15.41
C VAL A 64 2.36 -11.74 14.54
N GLN A 65 2.39 -10.41 14.64
CA GLN A 65 3.29 -9.55 13.85
C GLN A 65 4.42 -8.94 14.70
N GLN A 66 4.21 -8.83 16.01
CA GLN A 66 5.20 -8.35 16.98
C GLN A 66 5.25 -9.28 18.18
N LEU A 67 6.42 -9.36 18.81
CA LEU A 67 6.60 -10.06 20.07
C LEU A 67 6.04 -9.17 21.19
N HIS A 68 4.89 -9.52 21.73
CA HIS A 68 4.35 -8.86 22.91
C HIS A 68 5.02 -9.45 24.17
N VAL A 69 5.81 -8.61 24.85
CA VAL A 69 6.41 -8.95 26.13
C VAL A 69 5.50 -8.44 27.25
N PRO A 70 4.94 -9.32 28.11
CA PRO A 70 4.10 -8.89 29.22
C PRO A 70 4.93 -8.15 30.28
N VAL A 71 4.28 -7.32 31.09
CA VAL A 71 4.94 -6.50 32.13
C VAL A 71 5.70 -7.37 33.15
N THR A 72 5.24 -8.60 33.37
CA THR A 72 5.88 -9.62 34.21
C THR A 72 7.25 -10.06 33.70
N ALA A 73 7.59 -9.78 32.43
CA ALA A 73 8.86 -10.13 31.79
C ALA A 73 9.75 -8.92 31.48
N TYR A 74 9.84 -7.97 32.44
CA TYR A 74 10.60 -6.73 32.31
C TYR A 74 12.09 -6.93 31.93
N ASP A 75 12.75 -7.94 32.51
CA ASP A 75 14.16 -8.24 32.22
C ASP A 75 14.40 -8.66 30.76
N VAL A 76 13.43 -9.34 30.18
CA VAL A 76 13.46 -9.75 28.77
C VAL A 76 13.21 -8.52 27.89
N GLN A 77 12.21 -7.69 28.22
CA GLN A 77 11.91 -6.45 27.49
C GLN A 77 13.14 -5.52 27.40
N ARG A 78 13.82 -5.30 28.54
CA ARG A 78 15.01 -4.43 28.60
C ARG A 78 16.17 -4.90 27.71
N ARG A 79 16.29 -6.21 27.48
CA ARG A 79 17.35 -6.81 26.64
C ARG A 79 17.02 -6.77 25.15
N ILE A 80 15.74 -6.71 24.80
CA ILE A 80 15.26 -6.70 23.41
C ILE A 80 15.13 -5.26 22.88
N GLY A 81 14.70 -4.32 23.71
CA GLY A 81 14.43 -2.93 23.35
C GLY A 81 12.94 -2.58 23.34
N ASP A 82 12.60 -1.41 22.81
CA ASP A 82 11.21 -0.93 22.68
C ASP A 82 10.50 -1.44 21.42
N ASN A 83 9.26 -1.93 21.58
CA ASN A 83 8.50 -2.57 20.53
C ASN A 83 8.35 -1.65 19.29
N PRO A 84 8.54 -2.18 18.07
CA PRO A 84 8.36 -1.39 16.86
C PRO A 84 6.87 -1.05 16.68
N ASP A 85 6.56 0.22 16.40
CA ASP A 85 5.21 0.66 16.07
C ASP A 85 4.86 0.24 14.64
N ILE A 86 4.32 -0.99 14.49
CA ILE A 86 3.97 -1.57 13.20
C ILE A 86 2.92 -0.72 12.47
N PHE A 87 1.93 -0.15 13.18
CA PHE A 87 0.91 0.66 12.52
C PHE A 87 1.50 1.99 12.05
N GLY A 88 2.30 2.64 12.89
CA GLY A 88 3.06 3.83 12.52
C GLY A 88 3.94 3.58 11.30
N ASN A 89 4.65 2.45 11.28
CA ASN A 89 5.51 2.05 10.16
C ASN A 89 4.73 1.73 8.89
N LEU A 90 3.62 0.99 8.98
CA LEU A 90 2.78 0.67 7.84
C LEU A 90 2.08 1.92 7.28
N LEU A 91 1.56 2.78 8.15
CA LEU A 91 0.96 4.05 7.75
C LEU A 91 2.00 4.98 7.13
N SER A 92 3.19 5.08 7.73
CA SER A 92 4.33 5.82 7.16
C SER A 92 4.71 5.28 5.80
N TRP A 93 4.79 3.96 5.63
CA TRP A 93 5.07 3.31 4.36
C TRP A 93 4.00 3.62 3.30
N VAL A 94 2.72 3.54 3.66
CA VAL A 94 1.58 3.85 2.75
C VAL A 94 1.59 5.34 2.38
N LEU A 95 1.79 6.23 3.35
CA LEU A 95 1.88 7.67 3.12
C LEU A 95 3.07 8.00 2.21
N TRP A 96 4.22 7.37 2.42
CA TRP A 96 5.38 7.51 1.55
C TRP A 96 5.14 6.98 0.15
N LEU A 97 4.47 5.83 0.01
CA LEU A 97 4.09 5.28 -1.29
C LEU A 97 3.18 6.27 -2.04
N GLY A 98 2.17 6.81 -1.35
CA GLY A 98 1.25 7.81 -1.90
C GLY A 98 1.96 9.12 -2.28
N LEU A 99 2.88 9.59 -1.44
CA LEU A 99 3.70 10.76 -1.71
C LEU A 99 4.61 10.53 -2.92
N LYS A 100 5.30 9.38 -2.99
CA LYS A 100 6.14 9.01 -4.15
C LYS A 100 5.34 9.01 -5.45
N PHE A 101 4.16 8.43 -5.42
CA PHE A 101 3.28 8.39 -6.59
C PHE A 101 2.86 9.80 -7.02
N SER A 102 2.43 10.61 -6.06
CA SER A 102 2.01 11.99 -6.31
C SER A 102 3.17 12.86 -6.84
N CYS A 103 4.33 12.80 -6.20
CA CYS A 103 5.53 13.54 -6.61
C CYS A 103 6.05 13.06 -7.98
N ALA A 104 6.03 11.76 -8.27
CA ALA A 104 6.47 11.25 -9.56
C ALA A 104 5.56 11.73 -10.69
N LEU A 105 4.22 11.66 -10.52
CA LEU A 105 3.25 12.09 -11.53
C LEU A 105 3.25 13.62 -11.74
N ILE A 106 3.13 14.38 -10.65
CA ILE A 106 3.08 15.85 -10.69
C ILE A 106 4.45 16.40 -11.10
N GLY A 107 5.51 15.87 -10.49
CA GLY A 107 6.88 16.27 -10.77
C GLY A 107 7.31 15.97 -12.21
N ALA A 108 6.97 14.81 -12.77
CA ALA A 108 7.26 14.51 -14.18
C ALA A 108 6.49 15.43 -15.14
N SER A 109 5.26 15.79 -14.78
CA SER A 109 4.44 16.71 -15.57
C SER A 109 5.03 18.13 -15.55
N LEU A 110 5.45 18.62 -14.39
CA LEU A 110 6.15 19.90 -14.23
C LEU A 110 7.51 19.87 -14.96
N PHE A 111 8.27 18.79 -14.82
CA PHE A 111 9.57 18.63 -15.46
C PHE A 111 9.46 18.76 -16.98
N ILE A 112 8.47 18.11 -17.60
CA ILE A 112 8.28 18.26 -19.05
C ILE A 112 7.76 19.63 -19.43
N TYR A 113 6.89 20.23 -18.61
CA TYR A 113 6.43 21.60 -18.83
C TYR A 113 7.61 22.57 -18.91
N TYR A 114 8.55 22.48 -17.96
CA TYR A 114 9.78 23.28 -17.96
C TYR A 114 10.77 22.86 -19.07
N ALA A 115 10.93 21.56 -19.33
CA ALA A 115 11.82 21.07 -20.38
C ALA A 115 11.41 21.58 -21.77
N LYS A 116 10.11 21.75 -22.03
CA LYS A 116 9.62 22.37 -23.28
C LYS A 116 10.00 23.85 -23.43
N LYS A 117 10.42 24.54 -22.37
CA LYS A 117 10.91 25.92 -22.43
C LYS A 117 12.30 25.99 -23.07
N ILE A 118 13.10 24.93 -22.97
CA ILE A 118 14.43 24.79 -23.57
C ILE A 118 14.30 24.33 -25.03
N THR A 119 14.94 25.03 -25.96
CA THR A 119 14.85 24.78 -27.41
C THR A 119 15.29 23.36 -27.81
N TRP A 120 16.35 22.85 -27.19
CA TRP A 120 16.87 21.49 -27.43
C TRP A 120 15.84 20.40 -27.12
N PHE A 121 15.24 20.45 -25.93
CA PHE A 121 14.21 19.48 -25.50
C PHE A 121 12.91 19.64 -26.28
N ARG A 122 12.52 20.86 -26.63
CA ARG A 122 11.33 21.11 -27.46
C ARG A 122 11.41 20.45 -28.84
N GLN A 123 12.60 20.40 -29.45
CA GLN A 123 12.82 19.75 -30.75
C GLN A 123 12.86 18.22 -30.64
N LYS A 124 13.48 17.68 -29.58
CA LYS A 124 13.60 16.23 -29.35
C LYS A 124 12.28 15.59 -28.89
N ILE A 125 11.47 16.30 -28.10
CA ILE A 125 10.14 15.86 -27.61
C ILE A 125 9.06 16.31 -28.61
N LYS A 126 9.23 15.95 -29.88
CA LYS A 126 8.19 16.10 -30.92
C LYS A 126 7.49 14.75 -31.11
N GLY A 127 6.17 14.75 -30.93
CA GLY A 127 5.32 13.55 -31.06
C GLY A 127 4.85 12.98 -29.73
N PHE A 128 3.65 12.39 -29.76
CA PHE A 128 2.95 11.89 -28.58
C PHE A 128 3.71 10.77 -27.85
N VAL A 129 4.30 9.83 -28.59
CA VAL A 129 5.05 8.69 -28.04
C VAL A 129 6.30 9.15 -27.28
N LYS A 130 7.10 10.04 -27.87
CA LYS A 130 8.31 10.58 -27.24
C LYS A 130 7.99 11.43 -26.00
N HIS A 131 6.86 12.12 -26.01
CA HIS A 131 6.37 12.86 -24.86
C HIS A 131 5.98 11.94 -23.69
N ILE A 132 5.31 10.81 -23.97
CA ILE A 132 5.02 9.79 -22.95
C ILE A 132 6.32 9.16 -22.44
N LEU A 133 7.24 8.80 -23.33
CA LEU A 133 8.50 8.18 -22.93
C LEU A 133 9.33 9.11 -22.03
N ALA A 134 9.45 10.39 -22.39
CA ALA A 134 10.13 11.38 -21.57
C ALA A 134 9.46 11.59 -20.22
N TRP A 135 8.12 11.53 -20.19
CA TRP A 135 7.35 11.62 -18.94
C TRP A 135 7.62 10.42 -18.04
N LEU A 136 7.63 9.21 -18.61
CA LEU A 136 7.87 7.97 -17.89
C LEU A 136 9.29 7.95 -17.30
N ILE A 137 10.30 8.32 -18.10
CA ILE A 137 11.69 8.42 -17.64
C ILE A 137 11.81 9.45 -16.50
N SER A 138 11.21 10.63 -16.64
CA SER A 138 11.24 11.64 -15.57
C SER A 138 10.54 11.15 -14.30
N SER A 139 9.43 10.44 -14.44
CA SER A 139 8.69 9.86 -13.33
C SER A 139 9.52 8.80 -12.59
N ILE A 140 10.25 7.95 -13.33
CA ILE A 140 11.19 6.96 -12.76
C ILE A 140 12.35 7.67 -12.05
N LEU A 141 12.95 8.69 -12.65
CA LEU A 141 14.07 9.41 -12.03
C LEU A 141 13.66 10.10 -10.73
N ILE A 142 12.48 10.74 -10.70
CA ILE A 142 11.94 11.35 -9.50
C ILE A 142 11.64 10.28 -8.44
N TRP A 143 11.10 9.13 -8.85
CA TRP A 143 10.84 8.01 -7.94
C TRP A 143 12.13 7.46 -7.31
N ILE A 144 13.19 7.29 -8.09
CA ILE A 144 14.51 6.86 -7.61
C ILE A 144 15.07 7.91 -6.64
N GLY A 145 15.02 9.18 -7.01
CA GLY A 145 15.47 10.28 -6.15
C GLY A 145 14.74 10.33 -4.82
N LEU A 146 13.40 10.22 -4.83
CA LEU A 146 12.61 10.16 -3.60
C LEU A 146 12.90 8.89 -2.79
N SER A 147 13.21 7.78 -3.43
CA SER A 147 13.58 6.54 -2.74
C SER A 147 14.92 6.67 -2.04
N TRP A 148 15.88 7.37 -2.65
CA TRP A 148 17.15 7.71 -2.01
C TRP A 148 16.94 8.65 -0.81
N VAL A 149 16.14 9.72 -0.99
CA VAL A 149 15.77 10.64 0.11
C VAL A 149 15.06 9.89 1.24
N GLN A 150 14.14 8.99 0.92
CA GLN A 150 13.46 8.15 1.91
C GLN A 150 14.48 7.30 2.69
N SER A 151 15.47 6.71 2.02
CA SER A 151 16.47 5.88 2.70
C SER A 151 17.44 6.65 3.58
N GLU A 152 17.61 7.95 3.34
CA GLU A 152 18.47 8.84 4.14
C GLU A 152 17.70 9.47 5.31
N ILE A 153 16.44 9.89 5.08
CA ILE A 153 15.60 10.56 6.09
C ILE A 153 14.98 9.56 7.06
N ILE A 154 14.62 8.36 6.59
CA ILE A 154 14.14 7.30 7.46
C ILE A 154 15.35 6.47 7.86
N PRO A 155 15.88 6.61 9.09
CA PRO A 155 16.93 5.71 9.55
C PRO A 155 16.39 4.29 9.40
N LYS A 156 17.08 3.44 8.64
CA LYS A 156 16.76 2.00 8.54
C LYS A 156 16.41 1.54 9.94
N ASP A 157 15.23 0.96 10.11
CA ASP A 157 14.68 0.45 11.37
C ASP A 157 15.69 -0.49 12.05
N ARG A 158 16.70 0.08 12.72
CA ARG A 158 17.71 -0.65 13.50
C ARG A 158 17.04 -1.45 14.59
N GLN A 159 15.84 -1.01 15.00
CA GLN A 159 14.95 -1.74 15.87
C GLN A 159 14.39 -2.97 15.15
N GLU A 160 13.66 -2.87 14.03
CA GLU A 160 13.11 -4.05 13.34
C GLU A 160 14.18 -5.09 12.98
N ALA A 161 15.36 -4.66 12.52
CA ALA A 161 16.47 -5.57 12.24
C ALA A 161 17.00 -6.27 13.51
N ARG A 162 17.11 -5.55 14.64
CA ARG A 162 17.46 -6.15 15.95
C ARG A 162 16.36 -7.07 16.47
N TYR A 163 15.10 -6.73 16.25
CA TYR A 163 13.94 -7.54 16.63
C TYR A 163 13.91 -8.86 15.88
N GLN A 164 14.15 -8.84 14.57
CA GLN A 164 14.25 -10.05 13.75
C GLN A 164 15.43 -10.92 14.20
N GLU A 165 16.60 -10.31 14.45
CA GLU A 165 17.81 -11.01 14.92
C GLU A 165 17.62 -11.68 16.30
N VAL A 166 16.68 -11.21 17.11
CA VAL A 166 16.37 -11.78 18.44
C VAL A 166 15.52 -13.06 18.33
N VAL A 167 14.63 -13.11 17.33
CA VAL A 167 13.64 -14.19 17.12
C VAL A 167 14.16 -15.27 16.15
N GLU A 168 15.14 -14.94 15.31
CA GLU A 168 15.70 -15.84 14.29
C GLU A 168 16.46 -17.04 14.90
N TYR A 169 16.27 -18.22 14.31
CA TYR A 169 17.02 -19.44 14.62
C TYR A 169 17.00 -20.42 13.45
N ASP A 170 18.06 -21.19 13.23
CA ASP A 170 18.11 -22.10 12.08
C ASP A 170 17.31 -23.38 12.30
N ASN A 171 17.63 -24.12 13.37
CA ASN A 171 17.14 -25.49 13.55
C ASN A 171 16.30 -25.68 14.81
N ASN A 172 16.58 -24.91 15.87
CA ASN A 172 15.91 -25.10 17.15
C ASN A 172 15.71 -23.74 17.84
N ILE A 173 14.50 -23.50 18.35
CA ILE A 173 14.13 -22.30 19.10
C ILE A 173 15.08 -22.01 20.26
N GLN A 174 15.71 -23.03 20.85
CA GLN A 174 16.71 -22.88 21.92
C GLN A 174 17.96 -22.09 21.49
N GLN A 175 18.24 -22.02 20.19
CA GLN A 175 19.36 -21.27 19.63
C GLN A 175 19.08 -19.77 19.57
N SER A 176 17.80 -19.38 19.54
CA SER A 176 17.37 -17.99 19.46
C SER A 176 17.87 -17.17 20.65
N ARG A 177 18.11 -15.87 20.44
CA ARG A 177 18.56 -14.98 21.53
C ARG A 177 17.46 -14.81 22.57
N ILE A 178 16.20 -14.77 22.11
CA ILE A 178 15.05 -14.67 23.00
C ILE A 178 14.98 -15.86 23.97
N TYR A 179 15.25 -17.09 23.52
CA TYR A 179 15.26 -18.24 24.42
C TYR A 179 16.33 -18.10 25.51
N ARG A 180 17.51 -17.58 25.17
CA ARG A 180 18.58 -17.34 26.17
C ARG A 180 18.19 -16.25 27.16
N TYR A 181 17.49 -15.20 26.72
CA TYR A 181 16.99 -14.16 27.61
C TYR A 181 15.92 -14.72 28.55
N ILE A 182 14.98 -15.52 28.03
CA ILE A 182 13.94 -16.19 28.81
C ILE A 182 14.57 -17.14 29.83
N ALA A 183 15.52 -17.98 29.43
CA ALA A 183 16.17 -18.94 30.32
C ALA A 183 17.01 -18.27 31.41
N ALA A 184 17.56 -17.08 31.14
CA ALA A 184 18.28 -16.28 32.13
C ALA A 184 17.34 -15.51 33.08
N SER A 185 16.08 -15.33 32.70
CA SER A 185 15.06 -14.66 33.51
C SER A 185 14.24 -15.69 34.30
N GLN A 186 14.02 -15.45 35.59
CA GLN A 186 13.21 -16.35 36.44
C GLN A 186 11.70 -16.13 36.18
N LEU A 187 11.25 -16.37 34.95
CA LEU A 187 9.87 -16.19 34.52
C LEU A 187 9.01 -17.41 34.89
N SER A 188 7.71 -17.20 35.14
CA SER A 188 6.76 -18.29 35.29
C SER A 188 6.58 -19.04 33.97
N GLU A 189 6.30 -20.34 34.05
CA GLU A 189 6.15 -21.22 32.88
C GLU A 189 5.14 -20.70 31.83
N PRO A 190 3.95 -20.18 32.21
CA PRO A 190 3.01 -19.62 31.22
C PRO A 190 3.57 -18.40 30.47
N VAL A 191 4.38 -17.57 31.13
CA VAL A 191 5.00 -16.39 30.50
C VAL A 191 6.11 -16.82 29.52
N GLN A 192 6.87 -17.86 29.87
CA GLN A 192 7.85 -18.44 28.96
C GLN A 192 7.16 -19.00 27.71
N ASP A 193 6.14 -19.83 27.89
CA ASP A 193 5.38 -20.44 26.79
C ASP A 193 4.72 -19.38 25.89
N TYR A 194 4.20 -18.30 26.49
CA TYR A 194 3.64 -17.16 25.76
C TYR A 194 4.67 -16.42 24.88
N LEU A 195 5.91 -16.26 25.35
CA LEU A 195 6.97 -15.63 24.55
C LEU A 195 7.50 -16.58 23.46
N LEU A 196 7.62 -17.87 23.76
CA LEU A 196 8.15 -18.87 22.83
C LEU A 196 7.17 -19.18 21.70
N VAL A 197 5.86 -19.23 21.98
CA VAL A 197 4.86 -19.40 20.92
C VAL A 197 4.89 -18.23 19.94
N GLN A 198 5.00 -16.99 20.44
CA GLN A 198 5.11 -15.81 19.58
C GLN A 198 6.40 -15.83 18.77
N THR A 199 7.52 -16.21 19.38
CA THR A 199 8.81 -16.39 18.70
C THR A 199 8.69 -17.37 17.53
N ALA A 200 8.07 -18.53 17.75
CA ALA A 200 7.85 -19.53 16.71
C ALA A 200 6.93 -19.04 15.57
N LEU A 201 5.91 -18.24 15.90
CA LEU A 201 4.99 -17.65 14.92
C LEU A 201 5.60 -16.48 14.12
N LEU A 202 6.57 -15.77 14.70
CA LEU A 202 7.31 -14.67 14.06
C LEU A 202 8.49 -15.15 13.23
N HIS A 203 8.99 -16.36 13.49
CA HIS A 203 10.07 -16.98 12.74
C HIS A 203 9.73 -17.13 11.24
N ARG A 204 10.74 -17.04 10.37
CA ARG A 204 10.59 -17.18 8.91
C ARG A 204 11.50 -18.31 8.40
N PRO A 205 10.95 -19.43 7.91
CA PRO A 205 9.53 -19.79 7.83
C PRO A 205 8.91 -20.03 9.21
N ILE A 206 7.58 -19.90 9.30
CA ILE A 206 6.83 -20.10 10.56
C ILE A 206 7.06 -21.53 11.07
N ASP A 207 7.55 -21.66 12.31
CA ASP A 207 7.67 -22.98 12.96
C ASP A 207 6.34 -23.35 13.63
N LYS A 208 5.46 -23.94 12.82
CA LYS A 208 4.11 -24.31 13.26
C LYS A 208 4.13 -25.40 14.34
N ASN A 209 5.13 -26.29 14.34
CA ASN A 209 5.20 -27.39 15.30
C ASN A 209 5.56 -26.91 16.69
N VAL A 210 6.57 -26.04 16.78
CA VAL A 210 6.97 -25.42 18.05
C VAL A 210 5.87 -24.49 18.55
N ALA A 211 5.26 -23.70 17.66
CA ALA A 211 4.13 -22.85 18.02
C ALA A 211 2.95 -23.66 18.58
N LEU A 212 2.60 -24.78 17.94
CA LEU A 212 1.52 -25.67 18.40
C LEU A 212 1.81 -26.25 19.80
N ALA A 213 3.05 -26.70 20.05
CA ALA A 213 3.44 -27.28 21.32
C ALA A 213 3.29 -26.28 22.48
N TYR A 214 3.88 -25.09 22.35
CA TYR A 214 3.79 -24.05 23.39
C TYR A 214 2.38 -23.46 23.52
N SER A 215 1.66 -23.31 22.41
CA SER A 215 0.25 -22.86 22.47
C SER A 215 -0.63 -23.86 23.22
N THR A 216 -0.42 -25.16 23.03
CA THR A 216 -1.22 -26.19 23.72
C THR A 216 -1.01 -26.13 25.24
N ARG A 217 0.23 -25.93 25.69
CA ARG A 217 0.54 -25.75 27.11
C ARG A 217 -0.12 -24.50 27.68
N LEU A 218 -0.02 -23.38 26.97
CA LEU A 218 -0.66 -22.13 27.36
C LEU A 218 -2.19 -22.27 27.52
N ILE A 219 -2.85 -23.00 26.61
CA ILE A 219 -4.29 -23.30 26.68
C ILE A 219 -4.60 -24.19 27.90
N GLN A 220 -3.76 -25.19 28.19
CA GLN A 220 -3.95 -26.05 29.36
C GLN A 220 -3.81 -25.27 30.66
N GLU A 221 -2.84 -24.35 30.73
CA GLU A 221 -2.62 -23.49 31.88
C GLU A 221 -3.79 -22.52 32.12
N GLU A 222 -4.33 -21.91 31.06
CA GLU A 222 -5.52 -21.05 31.17
C GLU A 222 -6.75 -21.84 31.67
N ASN A 223 -6.90 -23.10 31.26
CA ASN A 223 -8.01 -23.94 31.71
C ASN A 223 -7.85 -24.47 33.14
N ARG A 224 -6.62 -24.57 33.66
CA ARG A 224 -6.30 -25.12 34.98
C ARG A 224 -6.25 -24.05 36.07
N HIS A 225 -5.81 -22.84 35.76
CA HIS A 225 -5.52 -21.81 36.75
C HIS A 225 -6.44 -20.59 36.62
N GLN A 226 -7.17 -20.27 37.70
CA GLN A 226 -8.06 -19.10 37.74
C GLN A 226 -7.31 -17.75 37.65
N ASN A 227 -6.02 -17.73 37.99
CA ASN A 227 -5.18 -16.54 38.04
C ASN A 227 -4.48 -16.22 36.70
N PHE A 228 -4.86 -16.87 35.59
CA PHE A 228 -4.21 -16.66 34.29
C PHE A 228 -4.21 -15.19 33.82
N ALA A 229 -5.20 -14.40 34.26
CA ALA A 229 -5.26 -12.97 33.97
C ALA A 229 -4.13 -12.15 34.64
N GLU A 230 -3.56 -12.63 35.74
CA GLU A 230 -2.52 -11.91 36.51
C GLU A 230 -1.18 -11.82 35.76
N TYR A 231 -0.96 -12.71 34.77
CA TYR A 231 0.26 -12.69 33.96
C TYR A 231 0.33 -11.52 32.97
N GLY A 232 -0.76 -10.79 32.77
CA GLY A 232 -0.80 -9.59 31.92
C GLY A 232 -0.76 -9.89 30.42
N PHE A 233 -1.23 -11.06 29.99
CA PHE A 233 -1.34 -11.39 28.57
C PHE A 233 -2.44 -10.56 27.90
N LYS A 234 -2.15 -10.02 26.71
CA LYS A 234 -3.16 -9.31 25.92
C LYS A 234 -4.13 -10.32 25.29
N PRO A 235 -5.46 -10.19 25.52
CA PRO A 235 -6.46 -11.03 24.88
C PRO A 235 -6.36 -11.05 23.34
N GLU A 236 -6.01 -9.90 22.74
CA GLU A 236 -5.86 -9.74 21.29
C GLU A 236 -4.71 -10.61 20.74
N GLN A 237 -3.62 -10.72 21.50
CA GLN A 237 -2.47 -11.55 21.12
C GLN A 237 -2.76 -13.04 21.32
N LEU A 238 -3.45 -13.41 22.41
CA LEU A 238 -3.92 -14.79 22.61
C LEU A 238 -4.87 -15.22 21.49
N TRP A 239 -5.76 -14.31 21.07
CA TRP A 239 -6.63 -14.53 19.91
C TRP A 239 -5.82 -14.72 18.63
N ALA A 240 -4.83 -13.86 18.34
CA ALA A 240 -4.00 -13.97 17.14
C ALA A 240 -3.23 -15.31 17.08
N ILE A 241 -2.63 -15.73 18.19
CA ILE A 241 -1.94 -17.02 18.33
C ILE A 241 -2.90 -18.17 17.98
N GLN A 242 -4.09 -18.18 18.61
CA GLN A 242 -5.06 -19.26 18.44
C GLN A 242 -5.68 -19.25 17.03
N GLN A 243 -5.89 -18.07 16.46
CA GLN A 243 -6.38 -17.92 15.09
C GLN A 243 -5.36 -18.43 14.07
N GLN A 244 -4.07 -18.13 14.24
CA GLN A 244 -3.03 -18.55 13.31
C GLN A 244 -2.72 -20.06 13.38
N ILE A 245 -2.85 -20.66 14.57
CA ILE A 245 -2.56 -22.09 14.79
C ILE A 245 -3.79 -22.97 14.54
N TYR A 246 -4.94 -22.62 15.12
CA TYR A 246 -6.16 -23.44 15.14
C TYR A 246 -7.30 -22.88 14.28
N GLY A 247 -7.18 -21.66 13.76
CA GLY A 247 -8.22 -21.02 12.95
C GLY A 247 -9.42 -20.49 13.75
N LYS A 248 -9.39 -20.57 15.08
CA LYS A 248 -10.48 -20.12 15.96
C LYS A 248 -9.99 -19.78 17.37
N ALA A 249 -10.73 -18.92 18.06
CA ALA A 249 -10.55 -18.69 19.49
C ALA A 249 -11.06 -19.90 20.31
N ILE A 250 -10.18 -20.50 21.11
CA ILE A 250 -10.45 -21.66 21.96
C ILE A 250 -10.68 -21.21 23.41
N THR A 251 -9.84 -20.32 23.92
CA THR A 251 -9.83 -19.99 25.36
C THR A 251 -10.75 -18.84 25.74
N PRO A 252 -11.17 -18.74 27.02
CA PRO A 252 -12.02 -17.65 27.49
C PRO A 252 -11.47 -16.26 27.18
N GLN A 253 -10.18 -16.00 27.45
CA GLN A 253 -9.56 -14.70 27.20
C GLN A 253 -9.59 -14.35 25.71
N ALA A 254 -9.21 -15.27 24.82
CA ALA A 254 -9.24 -15.05 23.37
C ALA A 254 -10.67 -14.79 22.85
N LYS A 255 -11.68 -15.45 23.43
CA LYS A 255 -13.09 -15.26 23.02
C LYS A 255 -13.64 -13.87 23.35
N THR A 256 -13.09 -13.17 24.35
CA THR A 256 -13.53 -11.80 24.67
C THR A 256 -13.35 -10.82 23.50
N VAL A 257 -12.36 -11.09 22.63
CA VAL A 257 -12.03 -10.25 21.48
C VAL A 257 -12.87 -10.60 20.25
N GLN A 258 -13.55 -11.75 20.24
CA GLN A 258 -14.28 -12.25 19.08
C GLN A 258 -15.36 -11.26 18.59
N ALA A 259 -16.05 -10.57 19.49
CA ALA A 259 -17.03 -9.55 19.10
C ALA A 259 -16.39 -8.38 18.32
N LYS A 260 -15.21 -7.91 18.75
CA LYS A 260 -14.45 -6.87 18.04
C LYS A 260 -13.93 -7.38 16.69
N VAL A 261 -13.46 -8.63 16.66
CA VAL A 261 -13.01 -9.31 15.42
C VAL A 261 -14.15 -9.40 14.42
N ASP A 262 -15.34 -9.82 14.86
CA ASP A 262 -16.51 -9.96 13.99
C ASP A 262 -16.95 -8.61 13.44
N GLN A 263 -16.87 -7.54 14.24
CA GLN A 263 -17.11 -6.18 13.76
C GLN A 263 -16.07 -5.74 12.74
N ALA A 264 -14.78 -5.95 13.01
CA ALA A 264 -13.69 -5.64 12.10
C ALA A 264 -13.83 -6.42 10.78
N ASN A 265 -14.22 -7.69 10.82
CA ASN A 265 -14.52 -8.53 9.66
C ASN A 265 -15.67 -7.97 8.83
N LYS A 266 -16.79 -7.60 9.47
CA LYS A 266 -17.94 -6.99 8.79
C LYS A 266 -17.55 -5.70 8.08
N ILE A 267 -16.87 -4.80 8.79
CA ILE A 267 -16.43 -3.52 8.22
C ILE A 267 -15.42 -3.75 7.10
N SER A 268 -14.48 -4.69 7.28
CA SER A 268 -13.52 -5.06 6.25
C SER A 268 -14.20 -5.56 4.98
N HIS A 269 -15.17 -6.46 5.13
CA HIS A 269 -15.94 -7.00 4.02
C HIS A 269 -16.72 -5.90 3.27
N TYR A 270 -17.47 -5.06 3.99
CA TYR A 270 -18.22 -3.96 3.36
C TYR A 270 -17.31 -2.92 2.72
N SER A 271 -16.22 -2.55 3.37
CA SER A 271 -15.22 -1.64 2.81
C SER A 271 -14.60 -2.20 1.53
N GLN A 272 -14.27 -3.50 1.52
CA GLN A 272 -13.75 -4.18 0.32
C GLN A 272 -14.77 -4.16 -0.83
N MET A 273 -16.06 -4.38 -0.55
CA MET A 273 -17.11 -4.27 -1.55
C MET A 273 -17.20 -2.86 -2.12
N ILE A 274 -17.27 -1.83 -1.26
CA ILE A 274 -17.36 -0.42 -1.68
C ILE A 274 -16.15 -0.01 -2.54
N LEU A 275 -14.94 -0.36 -2.09
CA LEU A 275 -13.70 -0.09 -2.82
C LEU A 275 -13.67 -0.81 -4.18
N SER A 276 -14.19 -2.04 -4.25
CA SER A 276 -14.30 -2.79 -5.51
C SER A 276 -15.28 -2.13 -6.48
N VAL A 277 -16.42 -1.64 -5.99
CA VAL A 277 -17.39 -0.89 -6.80
C VAL A 277 -16.78 0.41 -7.33
N PHE A 278 -16.02 1.14 -6.50
CA PHE A 278 -15.30 2.33 -6.94
C PHE A 278 -14.26 2.01 -8.00
N LEU A 279 -13.47 0.95 -7.82
CA LEU A 279 -12.48 0.51 -8.79
C LEU A 279 -13.11 0.21 -10.16
N ILE A 280 -14.21 -0.55 -10.18
CA ILE A 280 -14.94 -0.86 -11.42
C ILE A 280 -15.48 0.43 -12.05
N SER A 281 -16.06 1.32 -11.26
CA SER A 281 -16.61 2.60 -11.75
C SER A 281 -15.53 3.47 -12.39
N PHE A 282 -14.37 3.60 -11.75
CA PHE A 282 -13.24 4.35 -12.31
C PHE A 282 -12.63 3.67 -13.54
N ALA A 283 -12.62 2.34 -13.60
CA ALA A 283 -12.20 1.60 -14.79
C ALA A 283 -13.13 1.88 -15.98
N VAL A 284 -14.45 1.90 -15.76
CA VAL A 284 -15.44 2.28 -16.78
C VAL A 284 -15.22 3.72 -17.24
N PHE A 285 -15.03 4.66 -16.32
CA PHE A 285 -14.73 6.06 -16.68
C PHE A 285 -13.44 6.20 -17.47
N ALA A 286 -12.36 5.51 -17.08
CA ALA A 286 -11.10 5.52 -17.80
C ALA A 286 -11.28 5.00 -19.24
N LEU A 287 -12.08 3.96 -19.42
CA LEU A 287 -12.41 3.39 -20.73
C LEU A 287 -13.24 4.35 -21.58
N LEU A 288 -14.27 4.98 -21.00
CA LEU A 288 -15.08 5.99 -21.68
C LEU A 288 -14.23 7.19 -22.13
N PHE A 289 -13.38 7.74 -21.26
CA PHE A 289 -12.49 8.84 -21.61
C PHE A 289 -11.44 8.44 -22.65
N TYR A 290 -10.96 7.20 -22.62
CA TYR A 290 -10.08 6.67 -23.66
C TYR A 290 -10.77 6.65 -25.04
N ILE A 291 -12.01 6.14 -25.11
CA ILE A 291 -12.79 6.11 -26.36
C ILE A 291 -13.04 7.53 -26.87
N LEU A 292 -13.49 8.44 -26.00
CA LEU A 292 -13.74 9.83 -26.37
C LEU A 292 -12.47 10.51 -26.88
N ASN A 293 -11.34 10.34 -26.18
CA ASN A 293 -10.05 10.87 -26.61
C ASN A 293 -9.62 10.33 -27.98
N ARG A 294 -9.87 9.04 -28.26
CA ARG A 294 -9.62 8.44 -29.57
C ARG A 294 -10.47 9.09 -30.66
N GLN A 295 -11.77 9.27 -30.42
CA GLN A 295 -12.68 9.92 -31.38
C GLN A 295 -12.28 11.37 -31.65
N PHE A 296 -11.95 12.15 -30.62
CA PHE A 296 -11.47 13.53 -30.77
C PHE A 296 -10.16 13.59 -31.56
N ASN A 297 -9.20 12.69 -31.29
CA ASN A 297 -7.95 12.64 -32.06
C ASN A 297 -8.18 12.33 -33.54
N GLN A 298 -9.07 11.39 -33.85
CA GLN A 298 -9.42 11.08 -35.24
C GLN A 298 -10.06 12.29 -35.95
N ARG A 299 -10.98 13.01 -35.28
CA ARG A 299 -11.61 14.21 -35.84
C ARG A 299 -10.62 15.35 -36.04
N ILE A 300 -9.77 15.62 -35.04
CA ILE A 300 -8.73 16.65 -35.14
C ILE A 300 -7.80 16.34 -36.32
N HIS A 301 -7.38 15.07 -36.48
CA HIS A 301 -6.49 14.68 -37.57
C HIS A 301 -7.12 14.88 -38.96
N ARG A 302 -8.42 14.58 -39.11
CA ARG A 302 -9.14 14.82 -40.38
C ARG A 302 -9.26 16.31 -40.70
N ILE A 303 -9.55 17.15 -39.71
CA ILE A 303 -9.68 18.60 -39.91
C ILE A 303 -8.31 19.23 -40.19
N ASP A 304 -7.25 18.82 -39.48
CA ASP A 304 -5.88 19.25 -39.76
C ASP A 304 -5.49 18.90 -41.21
N GLN A 305 -5.79 17.67 -41.69
CA GLN A 305 -5.54 17.26 -43.09
C GLN A 305 -6.35 18.07 -44.13
N GLN A 306 -7.57 18.50 -43.80
CA GLN A 306 -8.38 19.34 -44.69
C GLN A 306 -7.84 20.77 -44.75
N LEU A 307 -7.34 21.30 -43.63
CA LEU A 307 -6.71 22.62 -43.58
C LEU A 307 -5.40 22.65 -44.39
N ASP A 308 -4.55 21.63 -44.28
CA ASP A 308 -3.31 21.54 -45.06
C ASP A 308 -3.58 21.55 -46.58
N LYS A 309 -4.61 20.83 -47.03
CA LYS A 309 -5.04 20.79 -48.44
C LYS A 309 -5.67 22.09 -48.97
N ILE A 310 -6.17 22.96 -48.09
CA ILE A 310 -6.73 24.26 -48.47
C ILE A 310 -5.64 25.34 -48.50
N SER A 311 -4.51 25.10 -47.81
CA SER A 311 -3.37 26.02 -47.77
C SER A 311 -2.31 25.79 -48.85
N GLU A 312 -2.35 24.65 -49.56
CA GLU A 312 -1.61 24.38 -50.81
C GLU A 312 -2.36 24.94 -52.03
#